data_AF-A0A8J5LYS9-F1
#
_entry.id   AF-A0A8J5LYS9-F1
#
_cell.length_a   1.000
_cell.length_b   1.000
_cell.length_c   1.000
_cell.angle_alpha   90.00
_cell.angle_beta   90.00
_cell.angle_gamma   90.00
#
_symmetry.space_group_name_H-M   'P 1'
#
loop_
_entity.id
_entity.type
_entity.pdbx_description
1 polymer ?
#
loop_
_entity_poly.entity_id
_entity_poly.type
_entity_poly.pdbx_seq_one_letter_code
_entity_poly.pdbx_strand_id
1 'polypeptide(L)'
;MSFKSSDNRATLHNVVGQPLSFLETLLVSLVAQDLIHGLLVQDPKRRITYLKGTTKIKQHPFFEGINWALVRRITPPHVPDSINFSQFWSKEKKSAKSGLPGGNTWNKGNPNDLVYHEFEYF
;
A
#
# COMPACT_ATOMS: atom_id res chain seq x y z
N MET A 1 -10.76 -14.38 -11.50
CA MET A 1 -9.31 -14.34 -11.20
C MET A 1 -9.12 -14.42 -9.69
N SER A 2 -8.65 -15.55 -9.17
CA SER A 2 -8.40 -15.70 -7.73
C SER A 2 -7.39 -16.81 -7.48
N PHE A 3 -6.27 -16.49 -6.83
CA PHE A 3 -5.38 -17.50 -6.24
C PHE A 3 -5.82 -17.89 -4.83
N LYS A 4 -6.84 -17.21 -4.30
CA LYS A 4 -7.33 -17.41 -2.94
C LYS A 4 -7.98 -18.78 -2.81
N SER A 5 -7.61 -19.48 -1.75
CA SER A 5 -8.32 -20.64 -1.22
C SER A 5 -8.79 -20.34 0.21
N SER A 6 -9.54 -21.26 0.81
CA SER A 6 -9.90 -21.21 2.24
C SER A 6 -8.68 -21.38 3.15
N ASP A 7 -7.62 -22.02 2.66
CA ASP A 7 -6.37 -22.26 3.40
C ASP A 7 -5.16 -21.55 2.75
N ASN A 8 -4.17 -21.20 3.56
CA ASN A 8 -2.96 -20.49 3.12
C ASN A 8 -2.06 -21.38 2.26
N ARG A 9 -1.91 -22.67 2.59
CA ARG A 9 -1.09 -23.63 1.84
C ARG A 9 -1.69 -23.84 0.46
N ALA A 10 -3.00 -23.99 0.38
CA ALA A 10 -3.72 -24.07 -0.87
C ALA A 10 -3.58 -22.78 -1.69
N THR A 11 -3.60 -21.61 -1.06
CA THR A 11 -3.35 -20.32 -1.73
C THR A 11 -1.93 -20.25 -2.31
N LEU A 12 -0.90 -20.62 -1.54
CA LEU A 12 0.48 -20.68 -2.05
C LEU A 12 0.60 -21.64 -3.24
N HIS A 13 -0.01 -22.82 -3.12
CA HIS A 13 -0.02 -23.78 -4.21
C HIS A 13 -0.66 -23.21 -5.48
N ASN A 14 -1.77 -22.47 -5.35
CA ASN A 14 -2.42 -21.83 -6.49
C ASN A 14 -1.56 -20.73 -7.11
N VAL A 15 -0.85 -19.94 -6.31
CA VAL A 15 0.07 -18.89 -6.82
C VAL A 15 1.19 -19.49 -7.67
N VAL A 16 1.68 -20.68 -7.32
CA VAL A 16 2.77 -21.34 -8.06
C VAL A 16 2.24 -22.24 -9.17
N GLY A 17 1.10 -22.90 -9.00
CA GLY A 17 0.67 -24.01 -9.86
C GLY A 17 -0.47 -23.68 -10.82
N GLN A 18 -1.21 -22.59 -10.63
CA GLN A 18 -2.36 -22.28 -11.49
C GLN A 18 -1.99 -21.27 -12.58
N PRO A 19 -2.29 -21.55 -13.85
CA PRO A 19 -2.17 -20.57 -14.93
C PRO A 19 -3.15 -19.41 -14.71
N LEU A 20 -2.76 -18.19 -15.09
CA LEU A 20 -3.65 -17.04 -14.99
C LEU A 20 -4.81 -17.20 -16.00
N SER A 21 -6.04 -17.29 -15.50
CA SER A 21 -7.25 -17.28 -16.33
C SER A 21 -8.17 -16.12 -15.92
N PHE A 22 -8.50 -15.30 -16.92
CA PHE A 22 -9.58 -14.33 -16.78
C PHE A 22 -10.91 -15.06 -16.91
N LEU A 23 -11.85 -14.75 -16.00
CA LEU A 23 -13.23 -15.22 -16.14
C LEU A 23 -13.85 -14.40 -17.27
N GLU A 24 -14.44 -15.06 -18.26
CA GLU A 24 -15.08 -14.43 -19.42
C GLU A 24 -16.22 -13.47 -19.03
N THR A 25 -16.75 -13.61 -17.82
CA THR A 25 -17.79 -12.77 -17.23
C THR A 25 -17.28 -11.41 -16.72
N LEU A 26 -15.96 -11.21 -16.59
CA LEU A 26 -15.40 -9.94 -16.16
C LEU A 26 -15.09 -9.06 -17.37
N LEU A 27 -15.76 -7.91 -17.46
CA LEU A 27 -15.54 -6.89 -18.49
C LEU A 27 -14.18 -6.19 -18.29
N VAL A 28 -13.08 -6.90 -18.51
CA VAL A 28 -11.72 -6.36 -18.48
C VAL A 28 -11.25 -6.19 -19.91
N SER A 29 -10.75 -5.00 -20.27
CA SER A 29 -10.23 -4.73 -21.61
C SER A 29 -9.03 -5.64 -21.93
N LEU A 30 -8.87 -6.03 -23.20
CA LEU A 30 -7.75 -6.88 -23.64
C LEU A 30 -6.39 -6.27 -23.27
N VAL A 31 -6.27 -4.96 -23.35
CA VAL A 31 -5.06 -4.22 -22.96
C VAL A 31 -4.77 -4.34 -21.47
N ALA A 32 -5.80 -4.29 -20.61
CA ALA A 32 -5.62 -4.52 -19.18
C ALA A 32 -5.26 -5.98 -18.87
N GLN A 33 -5.87 -6.94 -19.58
CA GLN A 33 -5.55 -8.36 -19.43
C GLN A 33 -4.08 -8.65 -19.81
N ASP A 34 -3.59 -8.09 -20.91
CA ASP A 34 -2.20 -8.25 -21.35
C ASP A 34 -1.21 -7.72 -20.30
N LEU A 35 -1.46 -6.51 -19.76
CA LEU A 35 -0.64 -5.94 -18.70
C LEU A 35 -0.59 -6.88 -17.48
N ILE A 36 -1.75 -7.36 -17.02
CA ILE A 36 -1.86 -8.22 -15.85
C ILE A 36 -1.18 -9.57 -16.10
N HIS A 37 -1.32 -10.16 -17.29
CA HIS A 37 -0.58 -11.36 -17.70
C HIS A 37 0.93 -11.14 -17.61
N GLY A 38 1.43 -10.03 -18.14
CA GLY A 38 2.86 -9.68 -18.10
C GLY A 38 3.40 -9.45 -16.67
N LEU A 39 2.56 -8.97 -15.75
CA LEU A 39 2.93 -8.74 -14.35
C LEU A 39 2.91 -10.03 -13.51
N LEU A 40 1.95 -10.91 -13.77
CA LEU A 40 1.68 -12.11 -12.99
C LEU A 40 2.25 -13.39 -13.63
N VAL A 41 3.32 -13.26 -14.42
CA VAL A 41 4.07 -14.40 -14.93
C VAL A 41 4.71 -15.17 -13.77
N GLN A 42 4.46 -16.47 -13.74
CA GLN A 42 4.98 -17.40 -12.73
C GLN A 42 6.53 -17.40 -12.71
N ASP A 43 7.16 -17.47 -13.89
CA ASP A 43 8.61 -17.36 -14.03
C ASP A 43 9.05 -15.89 -13.86
N PRO A 44 9.82 -15.55 -12.81
CA PRO A 44 10.29 -14.19 -12.58
C PRO A 44 11.14 -13.62 -13.73
N LYS A 45 11.87 -14.46 -14.48
CA LYS A 45 12.72 -14.02 -15.59
C LYS A 45 11.92 -13.60 -16.83
N ARG A 46 10.69 -14.09 -16.94
CA ARG A 46 9.76 -13.77 -18.04
C ARG A 46 8.79 -12.65 -17.70
N ARG A 47 8.78 -12.19 -16.44
CA ARG A 47 7.95 -11.06 -16.01
C ARG A 47 8.33 -9.79 -16.77
N ILE A 48 7.34 -8.97 -17.13
CA ILE A 48 7.51 -7.76 -17.94
C ILE A 48 8.57 -6.78 -17.39
N THR A 49 8.86 -6.85 -16.08
CA THR A 49 9.83 -6.01 -15.39
C THR A 49 11.26 -6.51 -15.38
N TYR A 50 11.53 -7.77 -15.77
CA TYR A 50 12.83 -8.41 -15.50
C TYR A 50 14.01 -7.73 -16.21
N LEU A 51 13.90 -7.46 -17.51
CA LEU A 51 15.03 -6.98 -18.32
C LEU A 51 15.19 -5.45 -18.35
N LYS A 52 14.09 -4.70 -18.40
CA LYS A 52 14.09 -3.24 -18.61
C LYS A 52 13.51 -2.47 -17.41
N GLY A 53 13.39 -3.13 -16.26
CA GLY A 53 12.73 -2.57 -15.08
C GLY A 53 11.29 -2.16 -15.36
N THR A 54 10.85 -1.06 -14.74
CA THR A 54 9.47 -0.55 -14.87
C THR A 54 9.19 0.16 -16.19
N THR A 55 10.18 0.37 -17.05
CA THR A 55 10.02 1.08 -18.33
C THR A 55 8.98 0.43 -19.24
N LYS A 56 8.99 -0.91 -19.34
CA LYS A 56 8.00 -1.65 -20.14
C LYS A 56 6.58 -1.51 -19.61
N ILE A 57 6.41 -1.40 -18.28
CA ILE A 57 5.10 -1.13 -17.68
C ILE A 57 4.64 0.27 -18.08
N LYS A 58 5.49 1.28 -17.91
CA LYS A 58 5.14 2.69 -18.20
C LYS A 58 4.78 2.95 -19.66
N GLN A 59 5.36 2.19 -20.59
CA GLN A 59 5.14 2.28 -22.03
C GLN A 59 4.00 1.37 -22.53
N HIS A 60 3.39 0.58 -21.65
CA HIS A 60 2.32 -0.33 -22.03
C HIS A 60 1.09 0.46 -22.53
N PRO A 61 0.35 0.01 -23.56
CA PRO A 61 -0.83 0.71 -24.07
C PRO A 61 -1.92 0.97 -23.01
N PHE A 62 -1.92 0.20 -21.91
CA PHE A 62 -2.81 0.43 -20.76
C PHE A 62 -2.61 1.82 -20.13
N PHE A 63 -1.39 2.35 -20.20
CA PHE A 63 -1.01 3.66 -19.66
C PHE A 63 -0.77 4.69 -20.78
N GLU A 64 -1.33 4.45 -21.98
CA GLU A 64 -1.26 5.41 -23.07
C GLU A 64 -1.84 6.78 -22.65
N GLY A 65 -1.15 7.85 -23.04
CA GLY A 65 -1.53 9.21 -22.67
C GLY A 65 -1.15 9.64 -21.24
N ILE A 66 -0.58 8.76 -20.41
CA ILE A 66 -0.14 9.14 -19.06
C ILE A 66 1.23 9.84 -19.12
N ASN A 67 1.26 11.08 -18.64
CA ASN A 67 2.52 11.76 -18.34
C ASN A 67 2.98 11.43 -16.91
N TRP A 68 3.89 10.46 -16.79
CA TRP A 68 4.43 10.00 -15.51
C TRP A 68 5.16 11.09 -14.70
N ALA A 69 5.71 12.11 -15.36
CA ALA A 69 6.37 13.22 -14.67
C ALA A 69 5.36 14.15 -13.97
N LEU A 70 4.12 14.19 -14.46
CA LEU A 70 3.06 15.08 -13.96
C LEU A 70 1.93 14.35 -13.23
N VAL A 71 2.02 13.04 -13.02
CA VAL A 71 0.94 12.21 -12.45
C VAL A 71 0.39 12.75 -11.13
N ARG A 72 1.23 13.37 -10.29
CA ARG A 72 0.84 13.98 -9.01
C ARG A 72 -0.06 15.22 -9.15
N ARG A 73 -0.10 15.84 -10.33
CA ARG A 73 -0.90 17.03 -10.63
C ARG A 73 -2.25 16.70 -11.27
N ILE A 74 -2.49 15.43 -11.61
CA ILE A 74 -3.75 14.98 -12.18
C ILE A 74 -4.77 14.90 -11.05
N THR A 75 -5.99 15.37 -11.29
CA THR A 75 -7.10 15.22 -10.35
C THR A 75 -7.33 13.72 -10.08
N PRO A 76 -7.26 13.26 -8.82
CA PRO A 76 -7.47 11.87 -8.51
C PRO A 76 -8.92 11.48 -8.84
N PRO A 77 -9.16 10.25 -9.34
CA PRO A 77 -10.50 9.81 -9.70
C PRO A 77 -11.43 9.69 -8.47
N HIS A 78 -10.87 9.56 -7.27
CA HIS A 78 -11.62 9.48 -6.03
C HIS A 78 -10.84 10.17 -4.91
N VAL A 79 -11.48 11.08 -4.18
CA VAL A 79 -10.93 11.76 -3.00
C VAL A 79 -11.69 11.24 -1.77
N PRO A 80 -11.01 10.55 -0.82
CA PRO A 80 -11.66 10.11 0.41
C PRO A 80 -12.14 11.26 1.29
N ASP A 81 -13.18 11.02 2.09
CA ASP A 81 -13.69 11.99 3.06
C ASP A 81 -12.64 12.30 4.13
N SER A 82 -12.68 13.55 4.62
CA SER A 82 -11.77 14.00 5.68
C SER A 82 -12.03 13.25 6.99
N ILE A 83 -10.97 12.69 7.57
CA ILE A 83 -11.02 12.05 8.89
C ILE A 83 -11.16 13.14 9.96
N ASN A 84 -12.21 13.06 10.78
CA ASN A 84 -12.37 13.95 11.93
C ASN A 84 -11.46 13.49 13.08
N PHE A 85 -10.30 14.15 13.23
CA PHE A 85 -9.32 13.81 14.27
C PHE A 85 -9.80 14.07 15.71
N SER A 86 -10.84 14.89 15.91
CA SER A 86 -11.43 15.13 17.25
C SER A 86 -11.98 13.85 17.89
N GLN A 87 -12.43 12.91 17.05
CA GLN A 87 -12.93 11.62 17.51
C GLN A 87 -11.83 10.71 18.07
N PHE A 88 -10.59 10.86 17.61
CA PHE A 88 -9.45 10.04 18.07
C PHE A 88 -8.82 10.57 19.37
N TRP A 89 -8.99 11.87 19.68
CA TRP A 89 -8.46 12.50 20.90
C TRP A 89 -9.40 12.45 22.11
N SER A 90 -10.62 11.95 21.96
CA SER A 90 -11.64 12.00 23.03
C SER A 90 -11.65 10.78 23.97
N LYS A 91 -10.65 9.89 23.93
CA LYS A 91 -10.66 8.63 24.71
C LYS A 91 -9.71 8.55 25.91
N GLU A 92 -9.05 9.64 26.30
CA GLU A 92 -8.39 9.76 27.60
C GLU A 92 -9.12 10.80 28.45
N LYS A 93 -10.09 10.36 29.27
CA LYS A 93 -10.48 10.92 30.59
C LYS A 93 -11.90 10.50 30.99
N LYS A 94 -12.08 9.26 31.47
CA LYS A 94 -13.07 8.80 32.49
C LYS A 94 -12.54 7.44 33.00
N SER A 95 -12.27 7.13 34.27
CA SER A 95 -12.64 7.68 35.58
C SER A 95 -11.65 7.11 36.62
N ALA A 96 -11.07 7.93 37.50
CA ALA A 96 -10.49 7.47 38.76
C ALA A 96 -10.46 8.63 39.78
N LYS A 97 -11.26 8.53 40.83
CA LYS A 97 -11.14 9.33 42.06
C LYS A 97 -11.27 8.41 43.27
N SER A 98 -10.15 8.13 43.94
CA SER A 98 -10.10 7.88 45.39
C SER A 98 -8.63 7.90 45.89
N GLY A 99 -8.32 8.82 46.81
CA GLY A 99 -7.34 8.68 47.91
C GLY A 99 -5.82 8.79 47.63
N LEU A 100 -5.16 9.79 48.22
CA LEU A 100 -3.69 10.00 48.41
C LEU A 100 -3.06 9.00 49.43
N PRO A 101 -1.72 8.97 49.74
CA PRO A 101 -0.57 9.79 49.30
C PRO A 101 0.72 8.98 48.94
N GLY A 102 1.76 9.65 48.41
CA GLY A 102 3.15 9.13 48.45
C GLY A 102 4.00 9.54 47.24
N GLY A 103 4.96 10.45 47.44
CA GLY A 103 5.75 11.05 46.37
C GLY A 103 6.99 10.24 45.94
N ASN A 104 7.54 10.62 44.79
CA ASN A 104 8.94 10.99 44.61
C ASN A 104 9.15 11.63 43.23
N THR A 105 10.20 12.43 43.18
CA THR A 105 10.61 13.42 42.19
C THR A 105 11.35 12.80 41.01
N TRP A 106 11.05 13.19 39.76
CA TRP A 106 12.04 13.16 38.66
C TRP A 106 11.91 14.39 37.73
N ASN A 107 12.92 15.23 37.88
CA ASN A 107 13.50 16.33 37.10
C ASN A 107 12.88 16.78 35.76
N LYS A 108 12.76 18.11 35.64
CA LYS A 108 12.60 18.87 34.39
C LYS A 108 13.74 18.55 33.41
N GLY A 109 13.43 17.89 32.30
CA GLY A 109 14.26 17.84 31.10
C GLY A 109 14.00 19.06 30.21
N ASN A 110 15.07 19.64 29.67
CA ASN A 110 15.11 20.79 28.76
C ASN A 110 14.44 20.44 27.40
N PRO A 111 13.63 21.33 26.76
CA PRO A 111 12.87 20.96 25.55
C PRO A 111 13.68 20.80 24.26
N ASN A 112 15.01 20.91 24.30
CA ASN A 112 15.84 21.05 23.09
C ASN A 112 16.60 19.79 22.64
N ASP A 113 16.39 18.63 23.25
CA ASP A 113 17.07 17.37 22.86
C ASP A 113 16.25 16.48 21.91
N LEU A 114 15.53 17.08 20.97
CA LEU A 114 15.06 16.35 19.78
C LEU A 114 15.94 16.76 18.60
N VAL A 115 17.13 16.15 18.59
CA VAL A 115 18.08 16.13 17.48
C VAL A 115 17.38 15.50 16.27
N TYR A 116 16.84 16.36 15.40
CA TYR A 116 16.34 16.01 14.08
C TYR A 116 17.52 15.75 13.14
N HIS A 117 18.20 14.62 13.29
CA HIS A 117 19.16 14.13 12.30
C HIS A 117 19.18 12.61 12.29
N GLU A 118 18.16 11.98 11.68
CA GLU A 118 18.36 10.74 10.91
C GLU A 118 17.12 10.39 10.06
N PHE A 119 16.90 11.13 8.98
CA PHE A 119 16.25 10.57 7.78
C PHE A 119 17.02 11.12 6.58
N GLU A 120 18.28 10.72 6.45
CA GLU A 120 18.91 10.74 5.14
C GLU A 120 18.14 9.76 4.25
N TYR A 121 17.57 10.34 3.20
CA TYR A 121 16.88 9.66 2.12
C TYR A 121 17.87 8.77 1.37
N PHE A 122 17.60 7.46 1.34
CA PHE A 122 18.03 6.58 0.26
C PHE A 122 16.85 6.35 -0.69
#